data_AF-A0A8T3M856-F1
#
_entry.id   AF-A0A8T3M856-F1
#
_cell.length_a   1.000
_cell.length_b   1.000
_cell.length_c   1.000
_cell.angle_alpha   90.00
_cell.angle_beta   90.00
_cell.angle_gamma   90.00
#
_symmetry.space_group_name_H-M   'P 1'
#
loop_
_entity.id
_entity.type
_entity.pdbx_description
1 polymer ?
#
loop_
_entity_poly.entity_id
_entity_poly.type
_entity_poly.pdbx_seq_one_letter_code
_entity_poly.pdbx_strand_id
1 'polypeptide(L)'
;MSLPFEPGEEQRDELVEEVAREIQVRGLTGPAVHFLQASRPYRPLGANAMLFFDPVLRGLFGGELEGVTAILADDAGIELLIARLEEIDEESTWDA
;
A
#
# COMPACT_ATOMS: atom_id res chain seq x y z
N MET A 1 -25.16 9.66 0.28
CA MET A 1 -24.08 9.78 -0.73
C MET A 1 -22.82 10.05 0.07
N SER A 2 -22.05 9.02 0.42
CA SER A 2 -20.80 9.22 1.16
C SER A 2 -19.78 9.79 0.18
N LEU A 3 -19.23 10.96 0.49
CA LEU A 3 -18.08 11.50 -0.25
C LEU A 3 -16.93 10.49 -0.13
N PRO A 4 -16.15 10.26 -1.21
CA PRO A 4 -14.92 9.48 -1.07
C PRO A 4 -14.06 10.16 0.01
N PHE A 5 -13.62 9.37 0.99
CA PHE A 5 -12.66 9.81 1.99
C PHE A 5 -11.34 10.05 1.27
N GLU A 6 -10.99 11.31 1.04
CA GLU A 6 -9.64 11.68 0.60
C GLU A 6 -8.84 12.08 1.84
N PRO A 7 -7.91 11.24 2.32
CA PRO A 7 -7.06 11.61 3.43
C PRO A 7 -6.21 12.81 3.03
N GLY A 8 -6.08 13.79 3.93
CA GLY A 8 -5.10 14.86 3.79
C GLY A 8 -3.67 14.30 3.72
N GLU A 9 -2.72 15.10 3.22
CA GLU A 9 -1.33 14.67 3.01
C GLU A 9 -0.70 14.04 4.27
N GLU A 10 -0.84 14.70 5.42
CA GLU A 10 -0.31 14.19 6.70
C GLU A 10 -0.93 12.84 7.10
N GLN A 11 -2.25 12.71 6.95
CA GLN A 11 -2.95 11.45 7.25
C GLN A 11 -2.51 10.32 6.33
N ARG A 12 -2.19 10.66 5.07
CA ARG A 12 -1.71 9.69 4.09
C ARG A 12 -0.30 9.20 4.43
N ASP A 13 0.59 10.09 4.83
CA ASP A 13 1.94 9.72 5.24
C ASP A 13 1.92 8.78 6.46
N GLU A 14 1.06 9.07 7.43
CA GLU A 14 0.82 8.18 8.58
C GLU A 14 0.35 6.78 8.15
N LEU A 15 -0.63 6.72 7.24
CA LEU A 15 -1.14 5.46 6.72
C LEU A 15 -0.07 4.69 5.94
N VAL A 16 0.72 5.37 5.11
CA VAL A 16 1.84 4.76 4.37
C VAL A 16 2.82 4.12 5.33
N GLU A 17 3.20 4.81 6.40
CA GLU A 17 4.14 4.30 7.39
C GLU A 17 3.55 3.13 8.19
N GLU A 18 2.26 3.15 8.53
CA GLU A 18 1.56 2.04 9.16
C GLU A 18 1.58 0.78 8.28
N VAL A 19 1.16 0.91 7.02
CA VAL A 19 1.08 -0.22 6.08
C VAL A 19 2.47 -0.75 5.73
N ALA A 20 3.45 0.14 5.51
CA ALA A 20 4.83 -0.26 5.24
C ALA A 20 5.42 -1.10 6.39
N ARG A 21 5.18 -0.70 7.64
CA ARG A 21 5.62 -1.45 8.82
C ARG A 21 4.96 -2.82 8.92
N GLU A 22 3.65 -2.91 8.66
CA GLU A 22 2.94 -4.19 8.68
C GLU A 22 3.49 -5.16 7.61
N ILE A 23 3.82 -4.65 6.42
CA ILE A 23 4.47 -5.42 5.35
C ILE A 23 5.87 -5.89 5.78
N GLN A 24 6.67 -4.99 6.37
CA GLN A 24 8.03 -5.28 6.83
C GLN A 24 8.04 -6.37 7.91
N VAL A 25 7.20 -6.26 8.94
CA VAL A 25 7.12 -7.23 10.04
C VAL A 25 6.74 -8.63 9.56
N ARG A 26 6.02 -8.74 8.43
CA ARG A 26 5.66 -10.01 7.80
C ARG A 26 6.75 -10.56 6.86
N GLY A 27 7.83 -9.81 6.63
CA GLY A 27 8.90 -10.18 5.69
C GLY A 27 8.43 -10.14 4.23
N LEU A 28 7.45 -9.28 3.91
CA LEU A 28 6.81 -9.22 2.58
C LEU A 28 7.24 -8.01 1.75
N THR A 29 8.27 -7.25 2.16
CA THR A 29 8.71 -6.00 1.51
C THR A 29 8.95 -6.16 0.01
N GLY A 30 9.90 -7.00 -0.40
CA GLY A 30 10.20 -7.25 -1.83
C GLY A 30 8.99 -7.71 -2.64
N PRO A 31 8.24 -8.75 -2.22
CA PRO A 31 7.00 -9.15 -2.89
C PRO A 31 5.96 -8.03 -3.01
N ALA A 32 5.80 -7.19 -1.99
CA ALA A 32 4.86 -6.08 -2.00
C ALA A 32 5.28 -4.99 -3.01
N VAL A 33 6.56 -4.60 -3.04
CA VAL A 33 7.09 -3.66 -4.04
C VAL A 33 6.80 -4.13 -5.45
N HIS A 34 7.12 -5.40 -5.76
CA HIS A 34 6.88 -5.96 -7.08
C HIS A 34 5.39 -6.01 -7.43
N PHE A 35 4.51 -6.36 -6.49
CA PHE A 35 3.07 -6.36 -6.70
C PHE A 35 2.54 -4.95 -7.01
N LEU A 36 2.94 -3.95 -6.22
CA LEU A 36 2.51 -2.56 -6.39
C LEU A 36 3.05 -1.95 -7.69
N GLN A 37 4.28 -2.26 -8.10
CA GLN A 37 4.82 -1.84 -9.39
C GLN A 37 4.06 -2.51 -10.56
N ALA A 38 3.72 -3.81 -10.43
CA ALA A 38 2.95 -4.54 -11.42
C ALA A 38 1.49 -4.05 -11.53
N SER A 39 0.96 -3.39 -10.49
CA SER A 39 -0.42 -2.87 -10.49
C SER A 39 -0.59 -1.55 -11.28
N ARG A 40 0.53 -0.88 -11.65
CA ARG A 40 0.56 0.39 -12.40
C ARG A 40 -0.40 0.45 -13.62
N PRO A 41 -0.52 -0.58 -14.48
CA PRO A 41 -1.44 -0.55 -15.62
C PRO A 41 -2.93 -0.44 -15.24
N TYR A 42 -3.30 -0.78 -14.00
CA TYR A 42 -4.68 -0.80 -13.54
C TYR A 42 -5.12 0.47 -12.81
N ARG A 43 -4.20 1.40 -12.56
CA ARG A 43 -4.46 2.70 -11.91
C ARG A 43 -5.62 3.51 -12.50
N PRO A 44 -5.84 3.56 -13.83
CA PRO A 44 -6.99 4.27 -14.39
C PRO A 44 -8.36 3.76 -13.93
N LEU A 45 -8.43 2.56 -13.33
CA LEU A 45 -9.65 1.98 -12.76
C LEU A 45 -9.95 2.52 -11.34
N GLY A 46 -9.00 3.22 -10.72
CA GLY A 46 -9.11 3.82 -9.40
C GLY A 46 -9.53 2.82 -8.31
N ALA A 47 -10.35 3.29 -7.36
CA ALA A 47 -10.85 2.48 -6.25
C ALA A 47 -11.57 1.17 -6.66
N ASN A 48 -12.12 1.08 -7.88
CA ASN A 48 -12.77 -0.15 -8.35
C ASN A 48 -11.78 -1.28 -8.63
N ALA A 49 -10.51 -0.99 -8.96
CA ALA A 49 -9.48 -2.02 -9.05
C ALA A 49 -9.17 -2.64 -7.69
N MET A 50 -9.29 -1.87 -6.60
CA MET A 50 -9.04 -2.40 -5.26
C MET A 50 -10.03 -3.46 -4.83
N LEU A 51 -11.29 -3.36 -5.28
CA LEU A 51 -12.28 -4.41 -5.05
C LEU A 51 -11.89 -5.76 -5.69
N PHE A 52 -11.14 -5.73 -6.81
CA PHE A 52 -10.64 -6.95 -7.44
C PHE A 52 -9.50 -7.60 -6.65
N PHE A 53 -8.65 -6.78 -6.02
CA PHE A 53 -7.51 -7.25 -5.23
C PHE A 53 -7.85 -7.52 -3.75
N ASP A 54 -9.02 -7.08 -3.28
CA ASP A 54 -9.51 -7.25 -1.90
C ASP A 54 -9.34 -8.68 -1.34
N PRO A 55 -9.65 -9.79 -2.06
CA PRO A 55 -9.44 -11.14 -1.53
C PRO A 55 -7.97 -11.48 -1.22
N VAL A 56 -7.04 -11.01 -2.06
CA VAL A 56 -5.60 -11.21 -1.89
C VAL A 56 -5.10 -10.36 -0.72
N LEU A 57 -5.54 -9.11 -0.66
CA LEU A 57 -5.20 -8.18 0.41
C LEU A 57 -5.71 -8.67 1.78
N ARG A 58 -6.95 -9.15 1.87
CA ARG A 58 -7.50 -9.75 3.11
C ARG A 58 -6.68 -10.94 3.58
N GLY A 59 -6.26 -11.80 2.65
CA GLY A 59 -5.46 -12.98 2.96
C GLY A 59 -4.05 -12.65 3.46
N LEU A 60 -3.46 -11.55 2.99
CA LEU A 60 -2.11 -11.11 3.38
C LEU A 60 -2.11 -10.24 4.65
N PHE A 61 -3.12 -9.38 4.81
CA PHE A 61 -3.13 -8.32 5.83
C PHE A 61 -4.08 -8.58 7.01
N GLY A 62 -4.96 -9.59 6.95
CA GLY A 62 -5.71 -10.03 8.14
C GLY A 62 -7.01 -9.27 8.41
N GLY A 63 -7.63 -8.69 7.39
CA GLY A 63 -9.02 -8.18 7.45
C GLY A 63 -9.20 -6.75 7.96
N GLU A 64 -8.25 -6.20 8.71
CA GLU A 64 -8.18 -4.74 8.98
C GLU A 64 -7.49 -4.07 7.80
N LEU A 65 -8.31 -3.52 6.89
CA LEU A 65 -7.89 -3.04 5.58
C LEU A 65 -8.12 -1.54 5.39
N GLU A 66 -8.57 -0.81 6.42
CA GLU A 66 -8.96 0.61 6.23
C GLU A 66 -7.79 1.45 5.70
N GLY A 67 -6.60 1.31 6.29
CA GLY A 67 -5.41 2.02 5.83
C GLY A 67 -4.93 1.58 4.44
N VAL A 68 -4.88 0.27 4.19
CA VAL A 68 -4.50 -0.30 2.88
C VAL A 68 -5.45 0.16 1.77
N THR A 69 -6.76 0.11 2.04
CA THR A 69 -7.78 0.53 1.07
C THR A 69 -7.68 2.02 0.77
N ALA A 70 -7.42 2.86 1.78
CA ALA A 70 -7.25 4.29 1.61
C ALA A 70 -6.00 4.64 0.79
N ILE A 71 -4.86 3.99 1.05
CA ILE A 71 -3.62 4.19 0.29
C ILE A 71 -3.78 3.75 -1.17
N LEU A 72 -4.39 2.58 -1.39
CA LEU A 72 -4.51 2.03 -2.72
C LEU A 72 -5.66 2.62 -3.56
N ALA A 73 -6.51 3.45 -2.95
CA ALA A 73 -7.57 4.18 -3.65
C ALA A 73 -7.04 5.38 -4.45
N ASP A 74 -5.81 5.85 -4.17
CA ASP A 74 -5.18 6.98 -4.86
C ASP A 74 -3.76 6.63 -5.33
N ASP A 75 -3.43 7.04 -6.55
CA ASP A 75 -2.15 6.77 -7.20
C ASP A 75 -0.96 7.32 -6.41
N ALA A 76 -1.13 8.50 -5.81
CA ALA A 76 -0.08 9.10 -4.99
C ALA A 76 0.16 8.31 -3.69
N GLY A 77 -0.87 7.70 -3.10
CA GLY A 77 -0.69 6.79 -1.96
C GLY A 77 0.11 5.55 -2.34
N ILE A 78 -0.21 4.96 -3.50
CA ILE A 78 0.53 3.81 -4.03
C ILE A 78 2.01 4.13 -4.26
N GLU A 79 2.33 5.28 -4.86
CA GLU A 79 3.74 5.67 -5.10
C GLU A 79 4.50 5.95 -3.79
N LEU A 80 3.87 6.62 -2.82
CA LEU A 80 4.48 6.83 -1.50
C LEU A 80 4.77 5.50 -0.79
N LEU A 81 3.83 4.54 -0.87
CA LEU A 81 4.03 3.21 -0.29
C LEU A 81 5.15 2.44 -0.99
N ILE A 82 5.24 2.49 -2.32
CA ILE A 82 6.35 1.87 -3.06
C ILE A 82 7.69 2.46 -2.60
N ALA A 83 7.82 3.79 -2.58
CA ALA A 83 9.05 4.46 -2.19
C ALA A 83 9.47 4.09 -0.75
N ARG A 84 8.52 4.10 0.20
CA ARG A 84 8.82 3.74 1.58
C ARG A 84 9.26 2.30 1.75
N LEU A 85 8.66 1.37 1.01
CA LEU A 85 9.05 -0.04 1.02
C LEU A 85 10.43 -0.26 0.39
N GLU A 86 10.77 0.47 -0.68
CA GLU A 86 12.10 0.45 -1.30
C GLU A 86 13.17 0.96 -0.31
N GLU A 87 12.91 2.04 0.42
CA GLU A 87 13.80 2.53 1.48
C GLU A 87 14.04 1.47 2.58
N ILE A 88 12.96 0.82 3.05
CA ILE A 88 13.05 -0.25 4.05
C ILE A 88 13.88 -1.45 3.55
N ASP A 89 13.70 -1.84 2.29
CA ASP A 89 14.42 -2.96 1.69
C ASP A 89 15.91 -2.65 1.52
N GLU A 90 16.23 -1.42 1.11
CA GLU A 90 17.59 -0.91 1.06
C GLU A 90 18.22 -0.92 2.46
N GLU A 91 17.60 -0.29 3.46
CA GLU A 91 18.07 -0.28 4.87
C GLU A 91 18.36 -1.70 5.39
N SER A 92 17.43 -2.63 5.15
CA SER A 92 17.57 -4.03 5.56
C SER A 92 18.73 -4.76 4.87
N THR A 93 19.06 -4.37 3.64
CA THR A 93 20.19 -4.93 2.87
C THR A 93 21.53 -4.40 3.37
N TRP A 94 21.59 -3.15 3.85
CA TRP A 94 22.81 -2.54 4.39
C TRP A 94 23.13 -3.00 5.82
N ASP A 95 22.14 -3.49 6.57
CA ASP A 95 22.29 -4.02 7.94
C ASP A 95 22.72 -5.50 8.01
N ALA A 96 22.85 -6.19 6.86
CA ALA A 96 23.20 -7.63 6.75
C ALA A 96 24.68 -7.88 6.40
#